data_AF-A0A930YVE0-F1
#
_entry.id   AF-A0A930YVE0-F1
#
_cell.length_a   1.000
_cell.length_b   1.000
_cell.length_c   1.000
_cell.angle_alpha   90.00
_cell.angle_beta   90.00
_cell.angle_gamma   90.00
#
_symmetry.space_group_name_H-M   'P 1'
#
loop_
_entity.id
_entity.type
_entity.pdbx_description
1 polymer ?
#
loop_
_entity_poly.entity_id
_entity_poly.type
_entity_poly.pdbx_seq_one_letter_code
_entity_poly.pdbx_strand_id
1 'polypeptide(L)'
;MERLDILEAYFVKLHQHFGIKEIGFKDRALQIDEKYLRSMVFCCQDFNEEFDNLLEHCQKVHQELNRDFRLKIRRDMNNNYFVLVA
;
A
#
# COMPACT_ATOMS: atom_id res chain seq x y z
N MET A 1 -8.48 6.83 -12.86
CA MET A 1 -8.32 7.63 -11.62
C MET A 1 -9.04 6.99 -10.46
N GLU A 2 -10.30 6.56 -10.59
CA GLU A 2 -11.05 5.92 -9.50
C GLU A 2 -10.32 4.77 -8.77
N ARG A 3 -9.53 3.94 -9.49
CA ARG A 3 -8.79 2.84 -8.86
C ARG A 3 -7.58 3.28 -8.04
N LEU A 4 -6.99 4.42 -8.39
CA LEU A 4 -5.89 5.00 -7.63
C LEU A 4 -6.42 5.53 -6.30
N ASP A 5 -7.56 6.23 -6.31
CA ASP A 5 -8.21 6.73 -5.10
C ASP A 5 -8.62 5.59 -4.15
N ILE A 6 -9.11 4.47 -4.69
CA ILE A 6 -9.40 3.25 -3.92
C ILE A 6 -8.12 2.67 -3.31
N LEU A 7 -7.04 2.58 -4.09
CA LEU A 7 -5.75 2.08 -3.58
C LEU A 7 -5.17 3.02 -2.51
N GLU A 8 -5.31 4.33 -2.66
CA GLU A 8 -4.86 5.32 -1.66
C GLU A 8 -5.64 5.19 -0.36
N ALA A 9 -6.97 5.12 -0.42
CA ALA A 9 -7.82 4.91 0.75
C ALA A 9 -7.50 3.57 1.46
N TYR A 10 -7.31 2.51 0.67
CA TYR A 10 -6.90 1.21 1.18
C TYR A 10 -5.52 1.25 1.84
N PHE A 11 -4.57 1.96 1.24
CA PHE A 11 -3.23 2.11 1.79
C PHE A 11 -3.23 2.86 3.13
N VAL A 12 -4.10 3.87 3.29
CA VAL A 12 -4.29 4.55 4.58
C VAL A 12 -4.83 3.59 5.65
N LYS A 13 -5.78 2.70 5.31
CA LYS A 13 -6.27 1.66 6.23
C LYS A 13 -5.13 0.75 6.69
N LEU A 14 -4.31 0.27 5.75
CA LEU A 14 -3.15 -0.57 6.07
C LEU A 14 -2.13 0.13 6.98
N HIS A 15 -1.92 1.43 6.79
CA HIS A 15 -1.08 2.21 7.69
C HIS A 15 -1.64 2.29 9.11
N GLN A 16 -2.96 2.48 9.26
CA GLN A 16 -3.61 2.54 10.56
C GLN A 16 -3.54 1.20 11.29
N HIS A 17 -3.66 0.09 10.57
CA HIS A 17 -3.67 -1.26 11.15
C HIS A 17 -2.26 -1.81 11.41
N PHE A 18 -1.34 -1.63 10.46
CA PHE A 18 -0.03 -2.31 10.46
C PHE A 18 1.16 -1.35 10.47
N GLY A 19 0.93 -0.04 10.44
CA GLY A 19 2.00 0.96 10.45
C GLY A 19 2.77 1.11 9.14
N ILE A 20 2.31 0.53 8.03
CA ILE A 20 2.99 0.61 6.72
C ILE A 20 3.06 2.06 6.27
N LYS A 21 4.25 2.57 5.94
CA LYS A 21 4.41 3.97 5.49
C LYS A 21 4.73 4.11 4.01
N GLU A 22 5.23 3.05 3.39
CA GLU A 22 5.70 3.07 2.01
C GLU A 22 5.50 1.68 1.40
N ILE A 23 4.91 1.65 0.21
CA ILE A 23 4.89 0.48 -0.68
C ILE A 23 5.36 0.90 -2.07
N GLY A 24 6.06 0.00 -2.76
CA GLY A 24 6.37 0.14 -4.17
C GLY A 24 5.76 -1.01 -4.96
N PHE A 25 5.45 -0.79 -6.22
CA PHE A 25 5.14 -1.86 -7.15
C PHE A 25 6.00 -1.68 -8.39
N LYS A 26 6.93 -2.62 -8.58
CA LYS A 26 7.95 -2.58 -9.61
C LYS A 26 8.16 -3.98 -10.17
N ASP A 27 8.31 -4.09 -11.50
CA ASP A 27 8.58 -5.37 -12.17
C ASP A 27 7.52 -6.45 -11.80
N ARG A 28 6.26 -6.03 -11.62
CA ARG A 28 5.12 -6.86 -11.17
C ARG A 28 5.26 -7.45 -9.76
N ALA A 29 6.16 -6.92 -8.94
CA ALA A 29 6.38 -7.33 -7.56
C ALA A 29 6.07 -6.18 -6.59
N LEU A 30 5.40 -6.53 -5.49
CA LEU A 30 5.16 -5.63 -4.37
C LEU A 30 6.43 -5.51 -3.54
N GLN A 31 6.87 -4.27 -3.32
CA GLN A 31 8.02 -3.91 -2.50
C GLN A 31 7.53 -3.29 -1.19
N ILE A 32 7.72 -4.00 -0.09
CA ILE A 32 7.41 -3.53 1.27
C ILE A 32 8.68 -3.69 2.12
N ASP A 33 8.95 -2.70 2.96
CA ASP A 33 10.07 -2.73 3.90
C ASP A 33 9.91 -3.91 4.88
N GLU A 34 10.96 -4.74 5.00
CA GLU A 34 10.98 -5.94 5.84
C GLU A 34 10.57 -5.68 7.28
N LYS A 35 10.81 -4.48 7.83
CA LYS A 35 10.40 -4.16 9.19
C LYS A 35 8.87 -4.19 9.36
N TYR A 36 8.13 -3.79 8.33
CA TYR A 36 6.67 -3.84 8.34
C TYR A 36 6.20 -5.28 8.17
N LEU A 37 6.82 -6.04 7.26
CA LEU A 37 6.57 -7.48 7.10
C LEU A 37 6.80 -8.24 8.41
N ARG A 38 7.91 -7.99 9.13
CA ARG A 38 8.15 -8.62 10.44
C ARG A 38 7.12 -8.24 11.48
N SER A 39 6.61 -7.01 11.45
CA SER A 39 5.52 -6.58 12.33
C SER A 39 4.19 -7.27 11.97
N MET A 40 4.01 -7.64 10.70
CA MET A 40 2.81 -8.26 10.15
C MET A 40 2.78 -9.78 10.28
N VAL A 41 3.93 -10.46 10.19
CA VAL A 41 4.04 -11.93 10.28
C VAL A 41 3.53 -12.47 11.63
N PHE A 42 3.49 -11.62 12.67
CA PHE A 42 2.91 -11.98 13.96
C PHE A 42 1.38 -11.75 14.04
N CYS A 43 0.73 -11.23 13.00
CA CYS A 43 -0.67 -10.80 12.98
C CYS A 43 -1.56 -11.63 12.03
N CYS A 44 -1.78 -12.91 12.35
CA CYS A 44 -2.99 -13.69 11.98
C CYS A 44 -3.27 -13.97 10.47
N GLN A 45 -4.22 -14.88 10.23
CA GLN A 45 -4.74 -15.29 8.92
C GLN A 45 -5.32 -14.10 8.12
N ASP A 46 -5.96 -13.15 8.82
CA ASP A 46 -6.54 -11.93 8.24
C ASP A 46 -5.50 -11.06 7.52
N PHE A 47 -4.23 -11.10 7.93
CA PHE A 47 -3.17 -10.37 7.24
C PHE A 47 -2.85 -10.97 5.87
N ASN A 48 -2.83 -12.30 5.74
CA ASN A 48 -2.52 -12.93 4.45
C ASN A 48 -3.58 -12.55 3.41
N GLU A 49 -4.85 -12.51 3.81
CA GLU A 49 -5.93 -12.04 2.94
C GLU A 49 -5.78 -10.56 2.57
N GLU A 50 -5.45 -9.69 3.53
CA GLU A 50 -5.19 -8.26 3.25
C GLU A 50 -3.94 -8.08 2.36
N PHE A 51 -2.91 -8.90 2.51
CA PHE A 51 -1.72 -8.85 1.66
C PHE A 51 -2.01 -9.28 0.22
N ASP A 52 -2.76 -10.36 0.03
CA ASP A 52 -3.18 -10.83 -1.29
C ASP A 52 -4.08 -9.79 -1.98
N ASN A 53 -5.01 -9.18 -1.23
CA ASN A 53 -5.85 -8.08 -1.70
C ASN A 53 -5.03 -6.85 -2.11
N LEU A 54 -3.98 -6.51 -1.33
CA LEU A 54 -3.07 -5.42 -1.67
C LEU A 54 -2.32 -5.70 -2.97
N LEU A 55 -1.82 -6.92 -3.14
CA LEU A 55 -1.11 -7.34 -4.35
C LEU A 55 -2.01 -7.23 -5.58
N GLU A 56 -3.26 -7.68 -5.47
CA GLU A 56 -4.24 -7.61 -6.55
C GLU A 56 -4.56 -6.15 -6.93
N HIS A 57 -4.76 -5.27 -5.96
CA HIS A 57 -5.00 -3.85 -6.21
C HIS A 57 -3.78 -3.18 -6.86
N CYS A 58 -2.57 -3.49 -6.40
CA CYS A 58 -1.35 -2.94 -6.99
C CYS A 58 -1.17 -3.41 -8.45
N GLN A 59 -1.48 -4.67 -8.76
CA GLN A 59 -1.47 -5.18 -10.13
C GLN A 59 -2.47 -4.43 -11.02
N LYS A 60 -3.71 -4.23 -10.55
CA LYS A 60 -4.74 -3.48 -11.29
C LYS A 60 -4.31 -2.05 -11.58
N VAL A 61 -3.72 -1.37 -10.60
CA VAL A 61 -3.22 0.01 -10.77
C VAL A 61 -2.00 0.05 -11.69
N HIS A 62 -1.08 -0.91 -11.60
CA HIS A 62 0.07 -1.02 -12.52
C HIS A 62 -0.38 -1.18 -13.97
N GLN A 63 -1.38 -2.04 -14.21
CA GLN A 63 -1.96 -2.26 -15.54
C GLN A 63 -2.63 -0.98 -16.09
N GLU A 64 -3.30 -0.20 -15.23
CA GLU A 64 -3.95 1.04 -15.65
C GLU A 64 -2.96 2.19 -15.89
N LEU A 65 -1.98 2.36 -15.01
CA LEU A 65 -0.97 3.40 -15.13
C LEU A 65 0.08 3.07 -16.20
N ASN A 66 0.21 1.78 -16.56
CA ASN A 66 1.23 1.22 -17.43
C ASN A 66 2.65 1.68 -17.05
N ARG A 67 2.90 1.80 -15.74
CA ARG A 67 4.19 2.19 -15.16
C ARG A 67 4.31 1.67 -13.74
N ASP A 68 5.55 1.52 -13.30
CA ASP A 68 5.86 1.30 -11.90
C ASP A 68 5.41 2.51 -11.08
N PHE A 69 5.07 2.28 -9.82
CA PHE A 69 4.66 3.34 -8.93
C PHE A 69 5.11 3.06 -7.50
N ARG A 70 5.17 4.12 -6.71
CA ARG A 70 5.44 4.07 -5.29
C ARG A 70 4.41 4.92 -4.55
N LEU A 71 3.83 4.34 -3.50
CA LEU A 71 2.94 5.03 -2.60
C LEU A 71 3.66 5.30 -1.28
N LYS A 72 3.59 6.54 -0.83
CA LYS A 72 4.12 6.95 0.47
C LYS A 72 3.10 7.73 1.25
N ILE A 73 2.82 7.29 2.47
CA ILE A 73 1.94 8.02 3.39
C ILE A 73 2.74 9.13 4.06
N ARG A 74 2.17 10.32 4.04
CA ARG A 74 2.64 11.48 4.78
C ARG A 74 1.49 12.06 5.61
N ARG A 75 1.85 12.85 6.62
CA ARG A 75 0.91 13.66 7.38
C ARG A 75 1.03 15.11 6.92
N ASP A 76 -0.11 15.77 6.74
CA ASP A 76 -0.16 17.21 6.53
C ASP A 76 0.00 17.97 7.87
N MET A 77 -0.05 19.29 7.82
CA MET A 77 0.03 20.15 9.02
C MET A 77 -1.16 19.97 9.98
N ASN A 78 -2.25 19.35 9.51
CA ASN A 78 -3.47 19.07 10.27
C ASN A 78 -3.55 17.61 10.76
N ASN A 79 -2.45 16.84 10.66
CA ASN A 79 -2.38 15.41 10.95
C ASN A 79 -3.25 14.50 10.06
N ASN A 80 -3.74 14.97 8.92
CA ASN A 80 -4.42 14.12 7.95
C ASN A 80 -3.40 13.29 7.15
N TYR A 81 -3.77 12.05 6.86
CA TYR A 81 -2.97 11.20 5.98
C TYR A 81 -3.26 11.55 4.52
N PHE A 82 -2.20 11.69 3.73
CA PHE A 82 -2.29 11.74 2.28
C PHE A 82 -1.25 10.80 1.66
N VAL A 83 -1.56 10.30 0.47
CA VAL A 83 -0.70 9.39 -0.27
C VAL A 83 0.00 10.16 -1.37
N LEU A 84 1.32 9.99 -1.46
CA LEU A 84 2.10 10.46 -2.59
C LEU A 84 2.35 9.31 -3.55
N VAL A 85 1.97 9.52 -4.81
CA VAL A 85 2.22 8.60 -5.93
C VAL A 85 3.42 9.12 -6.70
N ALA A 86 4.51 8.35 -6.72
CA ALA A 86 5.74 8.65 -7.46
C ALA A 86 6.04 7.57 -8.50
#